data_AF-X1T9Q1-F1
#
_entry.id   AF-X1T9Q1-F1
#
_cell.length_a   1.000
_cell.length_b   1.000
_cell.length_c   1.000
_cell.angle_alpha   90.00
_cell.angle_beta   90.00
_cell.angle_gamma   90.00
#
_symmetry.space_group_name_H-M   'P 1'
#
loop_
_entity.id
_entity.type
_entity.pdbx_description
1 polymer ?
#
loop_
_entity_poly.entity_id
_entity_poly.type
_entity_poly.pdbx_seq_one_letter_code
_entity_poly.pdbx_strand_id
1 'polypeptide(L)'
;MLTVSLQAGIEPKDKITPEDSSQAAESHEEHRQVLPDTNAFKPRFTLMKLLRGLLGMFFLIFLAYIFSSNRKAISWKVVGTGLALQLLLAIGILQVPFIQAVFEYAGKTFVKILDFTNYGTQFLFKSMSTGKIEPPLVTFAITILPTVIFFSALTSVLFYYGIIQKVVYAFAWVMTRLMKLSGAESLSVAGNIFLGQTESPFMIKAYLEKMNRSEILLVMAGGMATLAGGV
;
A
#
# COMPACT_ATOMS: atom_id res chain seq x y z
N MET A 1 24.85 -42.10 -40.00
CA MET A 1 24.66 -40.83 -40.71
C MET A 1 24.63 -39.73 -39.64
N LEU A 2 25.70 -38.92 -39.55
CA LEU A 2 25.93 -37.72 -38.71
C LEU A 2 25.85 -37.93 -37.18
N THR A 3 26.92 -37.99 -36.37
CA THR A 3 28.10 -37.09 -36.14
C THR A 3 27.71 -35.62 -35.91
N VAL A 4 27.60 -35.23 -34.62
CA VAL A 4 27.56 -33.83 -34.16
C VAL A 4 28.88 -33.56 -33.44
N SER A 5 29.61 -32.57 -33.94
CA SER A 5 30.96 -32.18 -33.54
C SER A 5 31.00 -31.43 -32.20
N LEU A 6 31.97 -31.83 -31.38
CA LEU A 6 32.56 -31.13 -30.25
C LEU A 6 33.78 -30.36 -30.79
N GLN A 7 33.93 -29.05 -30.52
CA GLN A 7 35.24 -28.41 -30.27
C GLN A 7 35.08 -26.98 -29.72
N ALA A 8 35.49 -26.84 -28.45
CA ALA A 8 36.19 -25.76 -27.75
C ALA A 8 36.11 -24.28 -28.18
N GLY A 9 35.80 -23.45 -27.18
CA GLY A 9 36.18 -22.05 -27.08
C GLY A 9 36.24 -21.64 -25.60
N ILE A 10 37.31 -22.04 -24.90
CA ILE A 10 37.64 -21.58 -23.55
C ILE A 10 38.55 -20.35 -23.72
N GLU A 11 38.11 -19.18 -23.26
CA GLU A 11 39.00 -18.04 -22.98
C GLU A 11 38.71 -17.47 -21.57
N PRO A 12 39.73 -17.02 -20.84
CA PRO A 12 39.66 -16.75 -19.40
C PRO A 12 39.10 -15.35 -19.11
N LYS A 13 38.07 -15.27 -18.26
CA LYS A 13 37.46 -14.01 -17.85
C LYS A 13 38.04 -13.55 -16.51
N ASP A 14 39.29 -13.10 -16.51
CA ASP A 14 39.92 -12.41 -15.39
C ASP A 14 40.47 -11.06 -15.84
N LYS A 15 39.72 -10.00 -15.52
CA LYS A 15 40.17 -8.62 -15.22
C LYS A 15 38.92 -7.78 -14.93
N ILE A 16 38.58 -7.66 -13.65
CA ILE A 16 37.63 -6.65 -13.16
C ILE A 16 38.42 -5.34 -13.11
N THR A 17 38.17 -4.44 -14.06
CA THR A 17 38.71 -3.07 -14.06
C THR A 17 38.02 -2.23 -12.97
N PRO A 18 38.73 -1.30 -12.30
CA PRO A 18 38.16 -0.47 -11.22
C PRO A 18 36.99 0.43 -11.65
N GLU A 19 36.77 0.60 -12.95
CA GLU A 19 35.63 1.34 -13.50
C GLU A 19 34.28 0.61 -13.34
N ASP A 20 34.25 -0.74 -13.39
CA ASP A 20 33.01 -1.52 -13.23
C ASP A 20 32.48 -1.49 -11.79
N SER A 21 33.36 -1.30 -10.81
CA SER A 21 32.97 -1.13 -9.40
C SER A 21 32.40 0.26 -9.08
N SER A 22 32.72 1.27 -9.90
CA SER A 22 32.18 2.63 -9.74
C SER A 22 30.80 2.76 -10.39
N GLN A 23 30.59 2.11 -11.54
CA GLN A 23 29.30 2.15 -12.24
C GLN A 23 28.21 1.30 -11.55
N ALA A 24 28.57 0.23 -10.84
CA ALA A 24 27.62 -0.53 -10.02
C ALA A 24 27.20 0.19 -8.72
N ALA A 25 27.96 1.20 -8.29
CA ALA A 25 27.64 1.98 -7.10
C ALA A 25 26.74 3.19 -7.41
N GLU A 26 26.80 3.73 -8.64
CA GLU A 26 25.98 4.86 -9.07
C GLU A 26 24.55 4.48 -9.46
N SER A 27 24.25 3.18 -9.65
CA SER A 27 22.88 2.69 -9.92
C SER A 27 21.99 2.54 -8.67
N HIS A 28 22.49 2.86 -7.48
CA HIS A 28 21.73 2.70 -6.23
C HIS A 28 21.04 3.97 -5.71
N GLU A 29 21.25 5.12 -6.37
CA GLU A 29 20.35 6.28 -6.25
C GLU A 29 19.30 6.26 -7.37
N GLU A 30 18.63 5.13 -7.56
CA GLU A 30 17.34 5.16 -8.23
C GLU A 30 16.42 6.04 -7.38
N HIS A 31 16.03 7.20 -7.91
CA HIS A 31 14.91 7.97 -7.42
C HIS A 31 13.72 7.00 -7.28
N ARG A 32 13.50 6.47 -6.07
CA ARG A 32 12.29 5.72 -5.70
C ARG A 32 11.13 6.69 -5.79
N GLN A 33 10.68 6.94 -7.02
CA GLN A 33 9.44 7.61 -7.28
C GLN A 33 8.34 6.76 -6.66
N VAL A 34 7.63 7.33 -5.70
CA VAL A 34 6.55 6.65 -5.01
C VAL A 34 5.29 6.68 -5.86
N LEU A 35 5.13 7.75 -6.64
CA LEU A 35 4.10 7.88 -7.67
C LEU A 35 4.66 7.49 -9.04
N PRO A 36 3.85 6.84 -9.91
CA PRO A 36 4.28 6.49 -11.26
C PRO A 36 4.64 7.73 -12.08
N ASP A 37 5.73 7.66 -12.85
CA ASP A 37 6.22 8.71 -13.77
C ASP A 37 5.09 9.28 -14.64
N THR A 38 4.64 10.50 -14.31
CA THR A 38 3.55 11.19 -15.05
C THR A 38 3.92 11.51 -16.49
N ASN A 39 5.22 11.56 -16.81
CA ASN A 39 5.71 11.72 -18.19
C ASN A 39 5.44 10.48 -19.05
N ALA A 40 5.37 9.28 -18.45
CA ALA A 40 4.94 8.04 -19.12
C ALA A 40 3.41 7.95 -19.21
N PHE A 41 2.70 8.52 -18.25
CA PHE A 41 1.24 8.63 -18.25
C PHE A 41 0.78 9.92 -18.95
N LYS A 42 0.99 10.04 -20.27
CA LYS A 42 0.13 10.93 -21.07
C LYS A 42 -1.25 10.29 -21.11
N PRO A 43 -2.29 10.83 -20.42
CA PRO A 43 -3.62 10.26 -20.51
C PRO A 43 -4.16 10.54 -21.90
N ARG A 44 -3.85 9.66 -22.85
CA ARG A 44 -4.60 9.57 -24.09
C ARG A 44 -5.92 8.91 -23.68
N PHE A 45 -6.85 9.74 -23.21
CA PHE A 45 -8.23 9.35 -22.92
C PHE A 45 -8.90 8.92 -24.23
N THR A 46 -8.56 7.72 -24.69
CA THR A 46 -9.25 7.11 -25.80
C THR A 46 -10.63 6.71 -25.28
N LEU A 47 -11.68 7.12 -26.00
CA LEU A 47 -13.07 6.80 -25.67
C LEU A 47 -13.26 5.31 -25.29
N MET A 48 -12.58 4.42 -26.01
CA MET A 48 -12.59 2.97 -25.77
C MET A 48 -12.03 2.57 -24.38
N LYS A 49 -10.96 3.22 -23.89
CA LYS A 49 -10.40 2.93 -22.56
C LYS A 49 -11.34 3.40 -21.46
N LEU A 50 -11.96 4.56 -21.64
CA LEU A 50 -12.88 5.14 -20.68
C LEU A 50 -14.17 4.31 -20.59
N LEU A 51 -14.73 3.89 -21.73
CA LEU A 51 -15.87 2.95 -21.77
C LEU A 51 -15.53 1.62 -21.08
N ARG A 52 -14.34 1.05 -21.32
CA ARG A 52 -13.93 -0.21 -20.68
C ARG A 52 -13.82 -0.06 -19.16
N GLY A 53 -13.28 1.05 -18.67
CA GLY A 53 -13.21 1.36 -17.23
C GLY A 53 -14.60 1.52 -16.61
N LEU A 54 -15.49 2.28 -17.24
CA LEU A 54 -16.89 2.44 -16.81
C LEU A 54 -17.64 1.12 -16.80
N LEU A 55 -17.47 0.29 -17.83
CA LEU A 55 -18.10 -1.03 -17.91
C LEU A 55 -17.63 -1.95 -16.79
N GLY A 56 -16.33 -1.92 -16.45
CA GLY A 56 -15.79 -2.66 -15.31
C GLY A 56 -16.39 -2.21 -13.98
N MET A 57 -16.46 -0.90 -13.74
CA MET A 57 -17.08 -0.35 -12.53
C MET A 57 -18.56 -0.72 -12.43
N PHE A 58 -19.30 -0.60 -13.54
CA PHE A 58 -20.71 -0.99 -13.61
C PHE A 58 -20.88 -2.49 -13.32
N PHE A 59 -20.02 -3.35 -13.87
CA PHE A 59 -20.07 -4.78 -13.64
C PHE A 59 -19.85 -5.15 -12.16
N LEU A 60 -18.89 -4.51 -11.48
CA LEU A 60 -18.65 -4.74 -10.05
C LEU A 60 -19.85 -4.30 -9.19
N ILE A 61 -20.44 -3.13 -9.50
CA ILE A 61 -21.64 -2.64 -8.81
C ILE A 61 -22.82 -3.59 -9.08
N PHE A 62 -22.96 -4.08 -10.32
CA PHE A 62 -24.00 -5.04 -10.69
C PHE A 62 -23.85 -6.37 -9.95
N LEU A 63 -22.62 -6.86 -9.81
CA LEU A 63 -22.34 -8.08 -9.06
C LEU A 63 -22.69 -7.90 -7.58
N ALA A 64 -22.28 -6.78 -6.97
CA ALA A 64 -22.66 -6.43 -5.60
C ALA A 64 -24.20 -6.29 -5.43
N TYR A 65 -24.90 -5.79 -6.46
CA TYR A 65 -26.36 -5.69 -6.48
C TYR A 65 -27.04 -7.07 -6.51
N ILE A 66 -26.50 -8.03 -7.27
CA ILE A 66 -27.05 -9.41 -7.33
C ILE A 66 -26.96 -10.08 -5.96
N PHE A 67 -25.81 -9.99 -5.30
CA PHE A 67 -25.54 -10.58 -3.99
C PHE A 67 -26.12 -9.77 -2.81
N SER A 68 -26.78 -8.64 -3.07
CA SER A 68 -27.38 -7.81 -2.03
C SER A 68 -28.56 -8.53 -1.36
N SER A 69 -28.52 -8.59 -0.02
CA SER A 69 -29.58 -9.19 0.80
C SER A 69 -30.92 -8.47 0.67
N ASN A 70 -30.91 -7.13 0.53
CA ASN A 70 -32.13 -6.33 0.36
C ASN A 70 -31.90 -5.21 -0.67
N ARG A 71 -32.26 -5.49 -1.93
CA ARG A 71 -32.07 -4.58 -3.07
C ARG A 71 -32.85 -3.27 -2.97
N LYS A 72 -33.96 -3.24 -2.21
CA LYS A 72 -34.80 -2.05 -2.05
C LYS A 72 -34.25 -1.08 -0.98
N ALA A 73 -33.46 -1.58 -0.05
CA ALA A 73 -32.86 -0.78 1.02
C ALA A 73 -31.52 -0.13 0.63
N ILE A 74 -31.07 -0.32 -0.61
CA ILE A 74 -29.80 0.25 -1.09
C ILE A 74 -29.91 1.77 -1.18
N SER A 75 -29.06 2.46 -0.41
CA SER A 75 -28.94 3.91 -0.44
C SER A 75 -28.05 4.36 -1.60
N TRP A 76 -28.64 4.52 -2.79
CA TRP A 76 -27.92 4.98 -4.00
C TRP A 76 -27.15 6.30 -3.81
N LYS A 77 -27.58 7.15 -2.88
CA LYS A 77 -26.83 8.36 -2.47
C LYS A 77 -25.47 8.01 -1.85
N VAL A 78 -25.41 7.01 -0.95
CA VAL A 78 -24.16 6.61 -0.28
C VAL A 78 -23.22 5.93 -1.28
N VAL A 79 -23.77 5.03 -2.12
CA VAL A 79 -23.00 4.36 -3.18
C VAL A 79 -22.42 5.38 -4.15
N GLY A 80 -23.24 6.33 -4.63
CA GLY A 80 -22.80 7.39 -5.54
C GLY A 80 -21.76 8.31 -4.92
N THR A 81 -21.95 8.77 -3.67
CA THR A 81 -20.96 9.60 -2.97
C THR A 81 -19.64 8.86 -2.73
N GLY A 82 -19.69 7.57 -2.37
CA GLY A 82 -18.49 6.75 -2.18
C GLY A 82 -17.69 6.57 -3.47
N LEU A 83 -18.37 6.23 -4.57
CA LEU A 83 -17.74 6.11 -5.90
C LEU A 83 -17.18 7.45 -6.36
N ALA A 84 -17.91 8.55 -6.17
CA ALA A 84 -17.45 9.88 -6.50
C ALA A 84 -16.22 10.28 -5.69
N LEU A 85 -16.18 9.98 -4.38
CA LEU A 85 -15.03 10.25 -3.51
C LEU A 85 -13.81 9.43 -3.95
N GLN A 86 -13.99 8.16 -4.27
CA GLN A 86 -12.91 7.30 -4.76
C GLN A 86 -12.36 7.78 -6.11
N LEU A 87 -13.22 8.17 -7.05
CA LEU A 87 -12.80 8.73 -8.35
C LEU A 87 -12.14 10.11 -8.18
N LEU A 88 -12.65 10.97 -7.30
CA LEU A 88 -12.08 12.27 -7.01
C LEU A 88 -10.67 12.13 -6.44
N LEU A 89 -10.47 11.23 -5.47
CA LEU A 89 -9.14 10.95 -4.92
C LEU A 89 -8.21 10.38 -5.99
N ALA A 90 -8.68 9.44 -6.82
CA ALA A 90 -7.88 8.86 -7.90
C ALA A 90 -7.44 9.92 -8.92
N ILE A 91 -8.35 10.76 -9.40
CA ILE A 91 -8.04 11.85 -10.34
C ILE A 91 -7.15 12.89 -9.67
N GLY A 92 -7.43 13.24 -8.42
CA GLY A 92 -6.62 14.17 -7.64
C GLY A 92 -5.16 13.72 -7.57
N ILE A 93 -4.92 12.47 -7.18
CA ILE A 93 -3.57 11.91 -7.05
C ILE A 93 -2.93 11.68 -8.43
N LEU A 94 -3.67 11.24 -9.46
CA LEU A 94 -3.07 10.87 -10.76
C LEU A 94 -2.94 12.01 -11.76
N GLN A 95 -3.67 13.12 -11.60
CA GLN A 95 -3.71 14.18 -12.61
C GLN A 95 -3.27 15.56 -12.09
N VAL A 96 -3.41 15.84 -10.79
CA VAL A 96 -3.10 17.17 -10.24
C VAL A 96 -1.65 17.21 -9.77
N PRO A 97 -0.74 17.97 -10.43
CA PRO A 97 0.70 17.94 -10.11
C PRO A 97 1.02 18.39 -8.68
N PHE A 98 0.26 19.35 -8.15
CA PHE A 98 0.41 19.79 -6.77
C PHE A 98 0.11 18.67 -5.77
N ILE A 99 -0.96 17.90 -5.98
CA ILE A 99 -1.33 16.77 -5.11
C ILE A 99 -0.27 15.68 -5.24
N GLN A 100 0.20 15.38 -6.45
CA GLN A 100 1.30 14.45 -6.67
C GLN A 100 2.55 14.83 -5.87
N ALA A 101 2.97 16.09 -5.92
CA ALA A 101 4.14 16.55 -5.19
C ALA A 101 4.01 16.33 -3.68
N VAL A 102 2.81 16.57 -3.11
CA VAL A 102 2.53 16.34 -1.68
C VAL A 102 2.61 14.84 -1.34
N PHE A 103 1.96 13.98 -2.12
CA PHE A 103 1.98 12.53 -1.89
C PHE A 103 3.36 11.92 -2.12
N GLU A 104 4.10 12.40 -3.12
CA GLU A 104 5.48 12.00 -3.39
C GLU A 104 6.42 12.39 -2.24
N TYR A 105 6.27 13.59 -1.69
CA TYR A 105 7.02 14.02 -0.51
C TYR A 105 6.70 13.15 0.72
N ALA A 106 5.41 12.90 0.97
CA ALA A 106 4.97 12.03 2.07
C ALA A 106 5.50 10.60 1.89
N GLY A 107 5.44 10.07 0.66
CA GLY A 107 5.95 8.77 0.28
C GLY A 107 7.46 8.65 0.48
N LYS A 108 8.24 9.61 0.00
CA LYS A 108 9.70 9.64 0.21
C LYS A 108 10.07 9.71 1.68
N THR A 109 9.32 10.48 2.47
CA THR A 109 9.49 10.53 3.92
C THR A 109 9.23 9.16 4.55
N PHE A 110 8.16 8.47 4.12
CA PHE A 110 7.84 7.12 4.57
C PHE A 110 8.93 6.11 4.20
N VAL A 111 9.40 6.11 2.94
CA VAL A 111 10.49 5.24 2.47
C VAL A 111 11.77 5.50 3.27
N LYS A 112 12.10 6.76 3.55
CA LYS A 112 13.27 7.11 4.37
C LYS A 112 13.18 6.55 5.80
N ILE A 113 11.97 6.53 6.38
CA ILE A 113 11.72 5.90 7.68
C ILE A 113 11.93 4.37 7.58
N LEU A 114 11.44 3.73 6.52
CA LEU A 114 11.67 2.30 6.29
C LEU A 114 13.13 1.95 6.03
N ASP A 115 13.90 2.85 5.41
CA ASP A 115 15.32 2.62 5.19
C ASP A 115 16.11 2.56 6.50
N PHE A 116 15.60 3.13 7.61
CA PHE A 116 16.18 2.89 8.94
C PHE A 116 16.09 1.44 9.40
N THR A 117 15.09 0.69 8.92
CA THR A 117 15.00 -0.75 9.16
C THR A 117 16.22 -1.47 8.57
N ASN A 118 16.75 -1.05 7.42
CA ASN A 118 17.92 -1.69 6.83
C ASN A 118 19.14 -1.61 7.75
N TYR A 119 19.34 -0.51 8.46
CA TYR A 119 20.40 -0.39 9.47
C TYR A 119 20.17 -1.34 10.66
N GLY A 120 18.92 -1.50 11.10
CA GLY A 120 18.56 -2.46 12.15
C GLY A 120 18.77 -3.91 11.71
N THR A 121 18.37 -4.27 10.49
CA THR A 121 18.59 -5.60 9.91
C THR A 121 20.08 -5.90 9.76
N GLN A 122 20.87 -4.94 9.26
CA GLN A 122 22.33 -5.10 9.20
C GLN A 122 22.93 -5.25 10.60
N PHE A 123 22.49 -4.49 11.59
CA PHE A 123 22.97 -4.65 12.96
C PHE A 123 22.72 -6.06 13.52
N LEU A 124 21.56 -6.66 13.22
CA LEU A 124 21.17 -7.97 13.74
C LEU A 124 21.81 -9.15 12.97
N PHE A 125 21.97 -9.04 11.65
CA PHE A 125 22.28 -10.20 10.79
C PHE A 125 23.59 -10.07 9.99
N LYS A 126 24.34 -8.98 10.13
CA LYS A 126 25.66 -8.84 9.51
C LYS A 126 26.67 -9.78 10.16
N SER A 127 27.41 -10.51 9.35
CA SER A 127 28.52 -11.34 9.83
C SER A 127 29.64 -10.44 10.37
N MET A 128 30.13 -10.76 11.57
CA MET A 128 31.23 -10.03 12.23
C MET A 128 32.55 -10.15 11.46
N SER A 129 32.70 -11.18 10.61
CA SER A 129 33.92 -11.45 9.84
C SER A 129 33.91 -10.76 8.48
N THR A 130 32.84 -10.91 7.70
CA THR A 130 32.71 -10.39 6.33
C THR A 130 32.10 -9.00 6.25
N GLY A 131 31.49 -8.55 7.35
CA GLY A 131 30.87 -7.23 7.43
C GLY A 131 29.63 -7.05 6.52
N LYS A 132 29.09 -8.14 5.99
CA LYS A 132 27.89 -8.20 5.13
C LYS A 132 26.96 -9.31 5.61
N ILE A 133 25.69 -9.24 5.18
CA ILE A 133 24.75 -10.36 5.34
C ILE A 133 25.16 -11.43 4.31
N GLU A 134 25.45 -12.64 4.78
CA GLU A 134 25.92 -13.71 3.90
C GLU A 134 24.80 -14.18 2.95
N PRO A 135 25.11 -14.63 1.72
CA PRO A 135 24.11 -15.04 0.74
C PRO A 135 23.04 -16.03 1.24
N PRO A 136 23.35 -17.01 2.12
CA PRO A 136 22.33 -17.90 2.68
C PRO A 136 21.31 -17.19 3.59
N LEU A 137 21.68 -16.04 4.17
CA LEU A 137 20.83 -15.23 5.04
C LEU A 137 20.02 -14.18 4.27
N VAL A 138 20.24 -13.99 2.96
CA VAL A 138 19.41 -13.13 2.11
C VAL A 138 18.12 -13.88 1.73
N THR A 139 17.38 -14.32 2.75
CA THR A 139 16.07 -14.95 2.61
C THR A 139 14.99 -13.89 2.74
N PHE A 140 13.82 -14.15 2.13
CA PHE A 140 12.59 -13.35 2.31
C PHE A 140 12.36 -12.93 3.78
N ALA A 141 12.54 -13.88 4.71
CA ALA A 141 12.33 -13.67 6.13
C ALA A 141 13.22 -12.56 6.73
N ILE A 142 14.52 -12.51 6.38
CA ILE A 142 15.48 -11.54 6.93
C ILE A 142 15.35 -10.17 6.23
N THR A 143 14.80 -10.15 5.02
CA THR A 143 14.65 -8.90 4.25
C THR A 143 13.35 -8.17 4.60
N ILE A 144 12.25 -8.89 4.81
CA ILE A 144 10.91 -8.29 4.91
C ILE A 144 10.38 -8.25 6.35
N LEU A 145 10.59 -9.30 7.16
CA LEU A 145 10.03 -9.35 8.52
C LEU A 145 10.54 -8.22 9.43
N PRO A 146 11.83 -7.81 9.39
CA PRO A 146 12.30 -6.69 10.21
C PRO A 146 11.55 -5.39 9.92
N THR A 147 11.16 -5.15 8.67
CA THR A 147 10.38 -3.96 8.27
C THR A 147 9.01 -3.97 8.93
N VAL A 148 8.34 -5.13 8.93
CA VAL A 148 7.05 -5.32 9.61
C VAL A 148 7.20 -5.05 11.11
N ILE A 149 8.22 -5.64 11.77
CA ILE A 149 8.47 -5.48 13.21
C ILE A 149 8.74 -4.01 13.56
N PHE A 150 9.59 -3.34 12.79
CA PHE A 150 9.91 -1.93 12.98
C PHE A 150 8.67 -1.05 12.83
N PHE A 151 7.88 -1.27 11.78
CA PHE A 151 6.67 -0.49 11.54
C PHE A 151 5.59 -0.73 12.61
N SER A 152 5.41 -1.98 13.06
CA SER A 152 4.51 -2.30 14.18
C SER A 152 4.93 -1.60 15.47
N ALA A 153 6.24 -1.57 15.77
CA ALA A 153 6.77 -0.84 16.93
C ALA A 153 6.55 0.69 16.80
N LEU A 154 6.83 1.25 15.62
CA LEU A 154 6.62 2.67 15.34
C LEU A 154 5.13 3.04 15.49
N THR A 155 4.24 2.24 14.92
CA THR A 155 2.78 2.44 15.01
C THR A 155 2.30 2.37 16.45
N SER A 156 2.83 1.43 17.25
CA SER A 156 2.54 1.34 18.69
C SER A 156 2.95 2.62 19.45
N VAL A 157 4.12 3.18 19.16
CA VAL A 157 4.57 4.45 19.74
C VAL A 157 3.65 5.60 19.31
N LEU A 158 3.31 5.70 18.03
CA LEU A 158 2.39 6.73 17.52
C LEU A 158 0.98 6.60 18.12
N PHE A 159 0.55 5.38 18.43
CA PHE A 159 -0.71 5.09 19.12
C PHE A 159 -0.62 5.52 20.60
N TYR A 160 0.48 5.25 21.29
CA TYR A 160 0.70 5.70 22.66
C TYR A 160 0.66 7.24 22.78
N TYR A 161 1.27 7.95 21.83
CA TYR A 161 1.26 9.43 21.79
C TYR A 161 -0.06 10.05 21.32
N GLY A 162 -1.06 9.25 20.93
CA GLY A 162 -2.36 9.78 20.50
C GLY A 162 -2.39 10.35 19.07
N ILE A 163 -1.34 10.15 18.27
CA ILE A 163 -1.24 10.75 16.92
C ILE A 163 -2.19 10.05 15.96
N ILE A 164 -2.17 8.71 15.93
CA ILE A 164 -3.07 7.91 15.08
C ILE A 164 -4.53 8.24 15.39
N GLN A 165 -4.89 8.39 16.65
CA GLN A 165 -6.25 8.66 17.09
C GLN A 165 -6.76 10.00 16.54
N LYS A 166 -5.93 11.05 16.54
CA LYS A 166 -6.28 12.36 15.97
C LYS A 166 -6.52 12.28 14.46
N VAL A 167 -5.63 11.57 13.74
CA VAL A 167 -5.73 11.40 12.29
C VAL A 167 -6.94 10.56 11.91
N VAL A 168 -7.13 9.42 12.58
CA VAL A 168 -8.27 8.52 12.39
C VAL A 168 -9.58 9.22 12.71
N TYR A 169 -9.65 10.04 13.76
CA TYR A 169 -10.83 10.84 14.07
C TYR A 169 -11.17 11.84 12.94
N ALA A 170 -10.15 12.50 12.36
CA ALA A 170 -10.37 13.41 11.23
C ALA A 170 -10.96 12.67 10.01
N PHE A 171 -10.41 11.51 9.65
CA PHE A 171 -10.96 10.68 8.56
C PHE A 171 -12.37 10.17 8.86
N ALA A 172 -12.60 9.68 10.08
CA ALA A 172 -13.92 9.21 10.50
C ALA A 172 -14.96 10.33 10.47
N TRP A 173 -14.57 11.55 10.86
CA TRP A 173 -15.42 12.73 10.78
C TRP A 173 -15.78 13.09 9.33
N VAL A 174 -14.80 13.05 8.41
CA VAL A 174 -15.03 13.26 6.98
C VAL A 174 -16.01 12.23 6.42
N MET A 175 -15.82 10.94 6.73
CA MET A 175 -16.71 9.87 6.26
C MET A 175 -18.13 10.00 6.84
N THR A 176 -18.25 10.26 8.14
CA THR A 176 -19.54 10.50 8.81
C THR A 176 -20.28 11.67 8.17
N ARG A 177 -19.56 12.76 7.83
CA ARG A 177 -20.16 13.97 7.27
C ARG A 177 -20.59 13.80 5.81
N LEU A 178 -19.77 13.11 4.99
CA LEU A 178 -20.03 12.95 3.56
C LEU A 178 -21.00 11.80 3.26
N MET A 179 -20.86 10.67 3.96
CA MET A 179 -21.56 9.43 3.66
C MET A 179 -22.70 9.10 4.64
N LYS A 180 -22.87 9.88 5.72
CA LYS A 180 -23.87 9.66 6.78
C LYS A 180 -23.78 8.28 7.44
N LEU A 181 -22.57 7.75 7.50
CA LEU A 181 -22.24 6.51 8.22
C LEU A 181 -22.25 6.76 9.73
N SER A 182 -22.38 5.68 10.51
CA SER A 182 -22.28 5.75 11.97
C SER A 182 -20.84 6.11 12.40
N GLY A 183 -20.71 6.74 13.56
CA GLY A 183 -19.40 7.13 14.08
C GLY A 183 -18.50 5.92 14.35
N ALA A 184 -19.08 4.80 14.82
CA ALA A 184 -18.35 3.58 15.11
C ALA A 184 -17.83 2.91 13.83
N GLU A 185 -18.68 2.71 12.82
CA GLU A 185 -18.23 2.09 11.57
C GLU A 185 -17.21 2.97 10.82
N SER A 186 -17.42 4.29 10.83
CA SER A 186 -16.47 5.24 10.24
C SER A 186 -15.13 5.24 10.96
N LEU A 187 -15.11 5.11 12.29
CA LEU A 187 -13.88 5.08 13.08
C LEU A 187 -13.07 3.81 12.82
N SER A 188 -13.72 2.65 12.72
CA SER A 188 -13.03 1.40 12.40
C SER A 188 -12.49 1.38 10.98
N VAL A 189 -13.27 1.84 9.98
CA VAL A 189 -12.81 1.92 8.59
C VAL A 189 -11.67 2.94 8.44
N ALA A 190 -11.72 4.08 9.13
CA ALA A 190 -10.61 5.04 9.15
C ALA A 190 -9.37 4.46 9.85
N GLY A 191 -9.58 3.68 10.91
CA GLY A 191 -8.53 3.00 11.66
C GLY A 191 -7.76 1.99 10.80
N ASN A 192 -8.45 1.27 9.92
CA ASN A 192 -7.87 0.28 9.00
C ASN A 192 -6.83 0.87 8.01
N ILE A 193 -6.80 2.18 7.81
CA ILE A 193 -5.77 2.84 6.98
C ILE A 193 -4.38 2.70 7.63
N PHE A 194 -4.32 2.61 8.96
CA PHE A 194 -3.08 2.57 9.73
C PHE A 194 -2.89 1.25 10.49
N LEU A 195 -3.97 0.72 11.04
CA LEU A 195 -4.02 -0.48 11.87
C LEU A 195 -4.50 -1.68 11.06
N GLY A 196 -4.11 -2.89 11.46
CA GLY A 196 -4.59 -4.10 10.81
C GLY A 196 -6.08 -4.37 11.00
N GLN A 197 -6.63 -5.25 10.15
CA GLN A 197 -8.03 -5.69 10.19
C GLN A 197 -8.46 -6.30 11.54
N THR A 198 -7.51 -6.78 12.35
CA THR A 198 -7.73 -7.30 13.71
C THR A 198 -7.55 -6.23 14.80
N GLU A 199 -6.87 -5.13 14.50
CA GLU A 199 -6.50 -4.08 15.45
C GLU A 199 -7.45 -2.88 15.38
N SER A 200 -7.94 -2.53 14.19
CA SER A 200 -8.89 -1.42 14.03
C SER A 200 -10.23 -1.65 14.74
N PRO A 201 -10.82 -2.87 14.81
CA PRO A 201 -12.08 -3.08 15.52
C PRO A 201 -11.90 -2.89 17.03
N PHE A 202 -10.68 -2.99 17.55
CA PHE A 202 -10.38 -2.74 18.97
C PHE A 202 -10.69 -1.29 19.36
N MET A 203 -10.53 -0.33 18.43
CA MET A 203 -10.87 1.08 18.67
C MET A 203 -12.36 1.30 18.94
N ILE A 204 -13.21 0.38 18.48
CA ILE A 204 -14.66 0.46 18.63
C ILE A 204 -15.23 -0.69 19.48
N LYS A 205 -14.37 -1.36 20.26
CA LYS A 205 -14.74 -2.57 21.03
C LYS A 205 -16.02 -2.37 21.87
N ALA A 206 -16.18 -1.22 22.51
CA ALA A 206 -17.35 -0.90 23.34
C ALA A 206 -18.66 -0.74 22.56
N TYR A 207 -18.58 -0.56 21.24
CA TYR A 207 -19.72 -0.35 20.34
C TYR A 207 -20.07 -1.60 19.53
N LEU A 208 -19.14 -2.57 19.38
CA LEU A 208 -19.33 -3.78 18.57
C LEU A 208 -20.61 -4.56 18.94
N GLU A 209 -20.90 -4.70 20.23
CA GLU A 209 -22.10 -5.42 20.71
C GLU A 209 -23.42 -4.75 20.32
N LYS A 210 -23.39 -3.44 20.03
CA LYS A 210 -24.56 -2.62 19.70
C LYS A 210 -24.70 -2.35 18.20
N MET A 211 -23.75 -2.81 17.39
CA MET A 211 -23.76 -2.60 15.95
C MET A 211 -24.77 -3.51 15.26
N ASN A 212 -25.43 -2.97 14.25
CA ASN A 212 -26.31 -3.76 13.39
C ASN A 212 -25.48 -4.61 12.39
N ARG A 213 -26.15 -5.55 11.72
CA ARG A 213 -25.49 -6.48 10.78
C ARG A 213 -24.80 -5.77 9.61
N SER A 214 -25.33 -4.65 9.13
CA SER A 214 -24.74 -3.87 8.03
C SER A 214 -23.48 -3.14 8.47
N GLU A 215 -23.47 -2.61 9.70
CA GLU A 215 -22.29 -1.95 10.28
C GLU A 215 -21.16 -2.96 10.51
N ILE A 216 -21.48 -4.16 11.03
CA ILE A 216 -20.51 -5.24 11.19
C ILE A 216 -19.97 -5.69 9.81
N LEU A 217 -20.85 -5.85 8.81
CA LEU A 217 -20.44 -6.18 7.45
C LEU A 217 -19.50 -5.11 6.88
N LEU A 218 -19.78 -3.82 7.11
CA LEU A 218 -18.92 -2.74 6.66
C LEU A 218 -17.54 -2.78 7.32
N VAL A 219 -17.48 -3.04 8.64
CA VAL A 219 -16.20 -3.18 9.36
C VAL A 219 -15.36 -4.33 8.78
N MET A 220 -15.99 -5.49 8.56
CA MET A 220 -15.30 -6.65 7.98
C MET A 220 -14.86 -6.41 6.53
N ALA A 221 -15.75 -5.89 5.69
CA ALA A 221 -15.46 -5.60 4.29
C ALA A 221 -14.40 -4.51 4.15
N GLY A 222 -14.45 -3.47 4.97
CA GLY A 222 -13.45 -2.40 5.02
C GLY A 222 -12.07 -2.92 5.43
N GLY A 223 -12.00 -3.83 6.41
CA GLY A 223 -10.75 -4.48 6.81
C GLY A 223 -10.13 -5.33 5.70
N MET A 224 -10.94 -6.06 4.93
CA MET A 224 -10.45 -6.86 3.79
C MET A 224 -10.13 -6.03 2.55
N ALA A 225 -10.70 -4.82 2.42
CA ALA A 225 -10.48 -3.93 1.29
C ALA A 225 -9.19 -3.11 1.40
N THR A 226 -8.50 -3.15 2.54
CA THR A 226 -7.34 -2.31 2.85
C THR A 226 -6.17 -3.14 3.38
N LEU A 227 -4.99 -2.54 3.40
CA LEU A 227 -3.78 -3.10 3.99
C LEU A 227 -3.34 -2.22 5.15
N ALA A 228 -2.77 -2.83 6.18
CA ALA A 228 -2.15 -2.10 7.28
C ALA A 228 -0.82 -1.51 6.81
N GLY A 229 -0.38 -0.38 7.37
CA GLY A 229 0.86 0.26 6.93
C GLY A 229 2.14 -0.58 7.15
N GLY A 230 2.06 -1.69 7.89
CA GLY A 230 3.20 -2.54 8.22
C GLY A 230 3.45 -3.70 7.29
N VAL A 231 2.58 -3.93 6.29
CA VAL A 231 2.65 -5.06 5.35
C VAL A 231 2.48 -4.58 3.92
#